data_AF-A0A1J3DKT5-F1
#
_entry.id   AF-A0A1J3DKT5-F1
#
_cell.length_a   1.000
_cell.length_b   1.000
_cell.length_c   1.000
_cell.angle_alpha   90.00
_cell.angle_beta   90.00
_cell.angle_gamma   90.00
#
_symmetry.space_group_name_H-M   'P 1'
#
loop_
_entity.id
_entity.type
_entity.pdbx_description
1 polymer ?
#
loop_
_entity_poly.entity_id
_entity_poly.type
_entity_poly.pdbx_seq_one_letter_code
_entity_poly.pdbx_strand_id
1 'polypeptide(L)'
;MKRSVAQLVILCLIVSCTNGETKAVRSNSDGSEVWGYAEVRPKAHMFWWHYKSPYRVEDPSKPWPIILWLQGGPGASGVGIGNFQEVGPLDTFLKPRNSTWLKKADLLFVDSPVGSGYSFVEEKDLYVKSDEEAAKDLTTLLQQLFNKNQILNQSPLYIVAESYGGKIAVKLGLSVFDSVQSGKLKLHLGGVVLGDSWISPEDYVFSWGPLLKYVSRLDYKGLDLSNRSILIHNPFF
;
A
#
# COMPACT_ATOMS: atom_id res chain seq x y z
N MET A 1 -14.38 37.81 -30.16
CA MET A 1 -15.09 37.44 -28.91
C MET A 1 -14.71 36.02 -28.51
N LYS A 2 -13.64 35.84 -27.75
CA LYS A 2 -13.30 34.59 -27.04
C LYS A 2 -12.59 35.00 -25.75
N ARG A 3 -13.32 35.03 -24.63
CA ARG A 3 -12.75 35.27 -23.31
C ARG A 3 -12.30 33.93 -22.75
N SER A 4 -10.99 33.77 -22.59
CA SER A 4 -10.38 32.66 -21.87
C SER A 4 -10.68 32.85 -20.38
N VAL A 5 -11.35 31.87 -19.77
CA VAL A 5 -11.61 31.84 -18.33
C VAL A 5 -10.46 31.08 -17.69
N ALA A 6 -9.57 31.80 -17.01
CA ALA A 6 -8.59 31.19 -16.13
C ALA A 6 -9.32 30.64 -14.89
N GLN A 7 -9.33 29.32 -14.73
CA GLN A 7 -9.81 28.70 -13.49
C GLN A 7 -8.72 28.83 -12.43
N LEU A 8 -8.98 29.69 -11.45
CA LEU A 8 -8.17 29.84 -10.25
C LEU A 8 -8.46 28.66 -9.32
N VAL A 9 -7.51 27.73 -9.20
CA VAL A 9 -7.59 26.64 -8.21
C VAL A 9 -7.27 27.25 -6.85
N ILE A 10 -8.29 27.44 -6.02
CA ILE A 10 -8.13 27.88 -4.63
C ILE A 10 -7.72 26.67 -3.80
N LEU A 11 -6.44 26.60 -3.41
CA LEU A 11 -5.91 25.61 -2.48
C LEU A 11 -6.28 26.03 -1.04
N CYS A 12 -7.35 25.45 -0.49
CA CYS A 12 -7.68 25.63 0.92
C CYS A 12 -6.72 24.81 1.79
N LEU A 13 -5.69 25.46 2.35
CA LEU A 13 -4.88 24.91 3.43
C LEU A 13 -5.68 24.94 4.74
N ILE A 14 -6.24 23.81 5.14
CA ILE A 14 -6.76 23.65 6.51
C ILE A 14 -5.56 23.37 7.41
N VAL A 15 -4.98 24.44 7.96
CA VAL A 15 -3.94 24.33 8.99
C VAL A 15 -4.63 24.13 10.34
N SER A 16 -4.75 22.89 10.80
CA SER A 16 -5.05 22.61 12.20
C SER A 16 -3.75 22.72 13.00
N CYS A 17 -3.54 23.88 13.64
CA CYS A 17 -2.43 24.08 14.57
C CYS A 17 -2.69 23.31 15.87
N THR A 18 -2.06 22.14 16.02
CA THR A 18 -1.79 21.55 17.34
C THR A 18 -0.30 21.25 17.42
N ASN A 19 0.38 21.97 18.32
CA ASN A 19 1.78 21.87 18.76
C ASN A 19 2.70 20.86 18.03
N GLY A 20 3.64 21.41 17.25
CA GLY A 20 4.93 20.77 16.99
C GLY A 20 4.95 19.57 16.06
N GLU A 21 4.44 19.71 14.84
CA GLU A 21 4.83 18.97 13.64
C GLU A 21 3.90 19.47 12.51
N THR A 22 4.42 20.25 11.55
CA THR A 22 3.66 20.63 10.36
C THR A 22 3.49 19.40 9.46
N LYS A 23 2.49 18.57 9.73
CA LYS A 23 2.08 17.49 8.82
C LYS A 23 1.38 18.14 7.63
N ALA A 24 2.05 18.17 6.48
CA ALA A 24 1.49 18.69 5.23
C ALA A 24 0.43 17.72 4.68
N VAL A 25 -0.70 17.61 5.38
CA VAL A 25 -1.90 16.93 4.88
C VAL A 25 -2.63 17.87 3.93
N ARG A 26 -2.90 17.40 2.74
CA ARG A 26 -3.64 18.11 1.70
C ARG A 26 -4.94 17.37 1.42
N SER A 27 -5.93 18.12 0.97
CA SER A 27 -7.22 17.59 0.57
C SER A 27 -7.66 18.26 -0.72
N ASN A 28 -8.39 17.55 -1.58
CA ASN A 28 -9.12 18.18 -2.66
C ASN A 28 -10.34 18.96 -2.13
N SER A 29 -11.03 19.70 -3.00
CA SER A 29 -12.06 20.67 -2.62
C SER A 29 -13.30 20.05 -1.95
N ASP A 30 -13.62 18.80 -2.25
CA ASP A 30 -14.79 18.09 -1.69
C ASP A 30 -14.42 17.11 -0.56
N GLY A 31 -13.13 17.00 -0.22
CA GLY A 31 -12.65 16.10 0.83
C GLY A 31 -12.68 14.62 0.46
N SER A 32 -12.93 14.29 -0.81
CA SER A 32 -12.91 12.90 -1.28
C SER A 32 -11.50 12.34 -1.40
N GLU A 33 -10.49 13.20 -1.49
CA GLU A 33 -9.08 12.82 -1.55
C GLU A 33 -8.30 13.54 -0.47
N VAL A 34 -7.53 12.79 0.30
CA VAL A 34 -6.63 13.31 1.33
C VAL A 34 -5.29 12.63 1.19
N TRP A 35 -4.20 13.39 1.14
CA TRP A 35 -2.85 12.85 0.99
C TRP A 35 -1.84 13.66 1.76
N GLY A 36 -0.68 13.08 2.04
CA GLY A 36 0.37 13.78 2.74
C GLY A 36 1.53 12.88 3.14
N TYR A 37 2.35 13.40 4.03
CA TYR A 37 3.49 12.70 4.61
C TYR A 37 3.24 12.43 6.08
N ALA A 38 3.69 11.26 6.53
CA ALA A 38 3.81 10.92 7.94
C ALA A 38 5.27 10.59 8.25
N GLU A 39 5.83 11.24 9.26
CA GLU A 39 7.12 10.85 9.82
C GLU A 39 6.92 9.58 10.67
N VAL A 40 7.42 8.43 10.19
CA VAL A 40 7.17 7.11 10.78
C VAL A 40 8.33 6.61 11.65
N ARG A 41 9.52 7.15 11.37
CA ARG A 41 10.73 7.14 12.22
C ARG A 41 11.36 8.53 12.09
N PRO A 42 12.22 8.96 13.04
CA PRO A 42 12.91 10.23 12.93
C PRO A 42 13.55 10.41 11.55
N LYS A 43 13.19 11.49 10.84
CA LYS A 43 13.69 11.83 9.50
C LYS A 43 13.34 10.83 8.38
N ALA A 44 12.37 9.94 8.60
CA ALA A 44 11.88 8.97 7.64
C ALA A 44 10.38 9.18 7.39
N HIS A 45 10.04 9.52 6.16
CA HIS A 45 8.74 10.07 5.80
C HIS A 45 8.02 9.17 4.79
N MET A 46 6.83 8.69 5.15
CA MET A 46 5.97 7.91 4.27
C MET A 46 4.92 8.78 3.59
N PHE A 47 4.85 8.70 2.26
CA PHE A 47 3.77 9.28 1.48
C PHE A 47 2.57 8.33 1.42
N TRP A 48 1.38 8.90 1.62
CA TRP A 48 0.11 8.18 1.59
C TRP A 48 -0.97 9.01 0.90
N TRP A 49 -1.92 8.31 0.28
CA TRP A 49 -3.07 8.91 -0.39
C TRP A 49 -4.33 8.10 -0.11
N HIS A 50 -5.28 8.72 0.57
CA HIS A 50 -6.59 8.18 0.90
C HIS A 50 -7.67 8.74 -0.04
N TYR A 51 -8.48 7.84 -0.60
CA TYR A 51 -9.66 8.13 -1.40
C TYR A 51 -10.91 7.65 -0.67
N LYS A 52 -11.80 8.58 -0.35
CA LYS A 52 -13.14 8.29 0.15
C LYS A 52 -14.03 7.93 -1.03
N SER A 53 -14.71 6.79 -0.93
CA SER A 53 -15.62 6.32 -1.96
C SER A 53 -16.86 7.22 -2.06
N PRO A 54 -17.24 7.66 -3.28
CA PRO A 54 -18.54 8.30 -3.51
C PRO A 54 -19.71 7.30 -3.45
N TYR A 55 -19.42 6.00 -3.36
CA TYR A 55 -20.39 4.91 -3.25
C TYR A 55 -20.59 4.43 -1.82
N ARG A 56 -19.91 5.04 -0.83
CA ARG A 56 -20.02 4.68 0.58
C ARG A 56 -21.48 4.76 1.03
N VAL A 57 -21.96 3.66 1.61
CA VAL A 57 -23.26 3.57 2.26
C VAL A 57 -23.03 3.33 3.75
N GLU A 58 -23.73 4.08 4.60
CA GLU A 58 -23.71 3.86 6.05
C GLU A 58 -24.67 2.71 6.39
N ASP A 59 -24.09 1.56 6.70
CA ASP A 59 -24.81 0.36 7.14
C ASP A 59 -24.08 -0.25 8.35
N PRO A 60 -24.66 -0.17 9.56
CA PRO A 60 -24.06 -0.76 10.76
C PRO A 60 -23.84 -2.27 10.67
N SER A 61 -24.67 -2.99 9.90
CA SER A 61 -24.57 -4.44 9.70
C SER A 61 -23.48 -4.82 8.69
N LYS A 62 -23.11 -3.87 7.83
CA LYS A 62 -22.08 -4.02 6.80
C LYS A 62 -21.22 -2.77 6.69
N PRO A 63 -20.33 -2.51 7.67
CA PRO A 63 -19.47 -1.35 7.67
C PRO A 63 -18.66 -1.25 6.38
N TRP A 64 -18.60 -0.05 5.81
CA TRP A 64 -17.85 0.20 4.58
C TRP A 64 -16.35 0.00 4.81
N PRO A 65 -15.66 -0.85 4.02
CA PRO A 65 -14.26 -1.19 4.29
C PRO A 65 -13.29 -0.13 3.77
N ILE A 66 -12.08 -0.15 4.33
CA ILE A 66 -10.90 0.53 3.78
C ILE A 66 -9.94 -0.55 3.28
N ILE A 67 -9.41 -0.37 2.08
CA ILE A 67 -8.34 -1.20 1.55
C ILE A 67 -7.04 -0.41 1.61
N LEU A 68 -6.08 -0.90 2.40
CA LEU A 68 -4.68 -0.50 2.27
C LEU A 68 -4.05 -1.32 1.15
N TRP A 69 -3.54 -0.66 0.12
CA TRP A 69 -2.86 -1.30 -1.00
C TRP A 69 -1.34 -1.23 -0.85
N LEU A 70 -0.65 -2.36 -0.93
CA LEU A 70 0.81 -2.47 -0.89
C LEU A 70 1.36 -3.10 -2.19
N GLN A 71 2.11 -2.33 -2.95
CA GLN A 71 2.83 -2.84 -4.14
C GLN A 71 4.02 -3.71 -3.76
N GLY A 72 4.51 -4.49 -4.73
CA GLY A 72 5.77 -5.23 -4.62
C GLY A 72 7.02 -4.48 -5.10
N GLY A 73 7.87 -5.18 -5.86
CA GLY A 73 9.23 -4.75 -6.22
C GLY A 73 10.28 -5.66 -5.57
N PRO A 74 10.81 -5.33 -4.37
CA PRO A 74 10.44 -4.24 -3.46
C PRO A 74 10.82 -2.84 -3.99
N GLY A 75 10.12 -1.81 -3.51
CA GLY A 75 10.41 -0.41 -3.86
C GLY A 75 9.51 0.22 -4.93
N ALA A 76 8.59 -0.57 -5.49
CA ALA A 76 7.62 -0.04 -6.44
C ALA A 76 6.59 0.83 -5.72
N SER A 77 6.19 1.94 -6.36
CA SER A 77 5.27 2.90 -5.76
C SER A 77 3.84 2.36 -5.77
N GLY A 78 3.24 2.18 -4.58
CA GLY A 78 1.83 1.83 -4.44
C GLY A 78 0.90 2.96 -4.89
N VAL A 79 1.34 4.21 -4.75
CA VAL A 79 0.62 5.36 -5.32
C VAL A 79 0.79 5.41 -6.84
N GLY A 80 1.97 5.12 -7.39
CA GLY A 80 2.21 5.19 -8.82
C GLY A 80 1.53 4.06 -9.59
N ILE A 81 1.63 2.83 -9.11
CA ILE A 81 1.16 1.63 -9.82
C ILE A 81 -0.25 1.25 -9.33
N GLY A 82 -0.41 0.88 -8.07
CA GLY A 82 -1.71 0.49 -7.51
C GLY A 82 -2.83 1.51 -7.76
N ASN A 83 -2.56 2.80 -7.58
CA ASN A 83 -3.56 3.84 -7.83
C ASN A 83 -3.80 4.07 -9.32
N PHE A 84 -2.75 4.44 -10.08
CA PHE A 84 -2.92 4.97 -11.44
C PHE A 84 -2.89 3.91 -12.53
N GLN A 85 -2.33 2.72 -12.27
CA GLN A 85 -2.26 1.64 -13.26
C GLN A 85 -3.27 0.52 -12.98
N GLU A 86 -3.70 0.35 -11.73
CA GLU A 86 -4.48 -0.82 -11.33
C GLU A 86 -5.89 -0.49 -10.83
N VAL A 87 -6.06 -0.22 -9.53
CA VAL A 87 -7.35 -0.28 -8.85
C VAL A 87 -7.92 1.09 -8.45
N GLY A 88 -7.12 2.16 -8.55
CA GLY A 88 -7.54 3.51 -8.20
C GLY A 88 -8.61 4.11 -9.13
N PRO A 89 -9.06 5.35 -8.87
CA PRO A 89 -10.13 5.99 -9.63
C PRO A 89 -9.72 6.45 -11.03
N LEU A 90 -8.44 6.81 -11.23
CA LEU A 90 -7.95 7.42 -12.46
C LEU A 90 -6.86 6.56 -13.09
N ASP A 91 -6.80 6.54 -14.42
CA ASP A 91 -5.68 5.97 -15.16
C ASP A 91 -4.46 6.91 -15.18
N THR A 92 -3.36 6.48 -15.81
CA THR A 92 -2.13 7.28 -15.95
C THR A 92 -2.29 8.55 -16.79
N PHE A 93 -3.41 8.67 -17.52
CA PHE A 93 -3.79 9.86 -18.28
C PHE A 93 -4.84 10.72 -17.54
N LEU A 94 -5.07 10.43 -16.25
CA LEU A 94 -6.04 11.07 -15.38
C LEU A 94 -7.50 10.92 -15.85
N LYS A 95 -7.81 9.85 -16.60
CA LYS A 95 -9.18 9.54 -17.02
C LYS A 95 -9.85 8.61 -16.01
N PRO A 96 -11.16 8.77 -15.74
CA PRO A 96 -11.89 7.88 -14.84
C PRO A 96 -11.84 6.40 -15.26
N ARG A 97 -11.58 5.52 -14.29
CA ARG A 97 -11.54 4.07 -14.45
C ARG A 97 -12.86 3.44 -14.02
N ASN A 98 -13.55 2.78 -14.95
CA ASN A 98 -14.79 2.05 -14.65
C ASN A 98 -14.57 0.82 -13.75
N SER A 99 -13.38 0.24 -13.72
CA SER A 99 -13.03 -0.91 -12.88
C SER A 99 -12.49 -0.53 -11.49
N THR A 100 -12.54 0.74 -11.09
CA THR A 100 -12.01 1.18 -9.79
C THR A 100 -12.64 0.43 -8.62
N TRP A 101 -11.81 0.13 -7.63
CA TRP A 101 -12.24 -0.52 -6.38
C TRP A 101 -12.95 0.43 -5.43
N LEU A 102 -12.97 1.75 -5.70
CA LEU A 102 -13.82 2.68 -4.95
C LEU A 102 -15.29 2.29 -4.95
N LYS A 103 -15.74 1.48 -5.91
CA LYS A 103 -17.10 0.93 -5.94
C LYS A 103 -17.44 0.03 -4.74
N LYS A 104 -16.44 -0.41 -3.95
CA LYS A 104 -16.60 -1.38 -2.87
C LYS A 104 -15.87 -1.02 -1.57
N ALA A 105 -14.92 -0.09 -1.59
CA ALA A 105 -14.13 0.29 -0.43
C ALA A 105 -13.65 1.75 -0.56
N ASP A 106 -13.26 2.35 0.55
CA ASP A 106 -12.31 3.47 0.53
C ASP A 106 -10.91 2.90 0.21
N LEU A 107 -10.05 3.64 -0.49
CA LEU A 107 -8.73 3.17 -0.90
C LEU A 107 -7.63 4.00 -0.22
N LEU A 108 -6.69 3.32 0.43
CA LEU A 108 -5.49 3.91 1.01
C LEU A 108 -4.27 3.36 0.27
N PHE A 109 -3.66 4.20 -0.55
CA PHE A 109 -2.40 3.90 -1.22
C PHE A 109 -1.23 4.44 -0.40
N VAL A 110 -0.17 3.65 -0.34
CA VAL A 110 1.03 4.01 0.41
C VAL A 110 2.25 3.65 -0.41
N ASP A 111 3.22 4.55 -0.43
CA ASP A 111 4.53 4.26 -0.98
C ASP A 111 5.40 3.60 0.10
N SER A 112 5.53 2.28 0.02
CA SER A 112 6.21 1.45 1.01
C SER A 112 7.16 0.46 0.35
N PRO A 113 8.34 0.19 0.94
CA PRO A 113 8.91 0.77 2.18
C PRO A 113 9.32 2.24 2.05
N VAL A 114 9.73 2.89 3.15
CA VAL A 114 10.31 4.25 3.09
C VAL A 114 11.48 4.28 2.10
N GLY A 115 11.45 5.24 1.17
CA GLY A 115 12.35 5.32 0.03
C GLY A 115 11.72 4.93 -1.31
N SER A 116 10.52 4.36 -1.28
CA SER A 116 9.74 4.04 -2.48
C SER A 116 8.95 5.25 -2.95
N GLY A 117 8.78 5.43 -4.26
CA GLY A 117 7.93 6.49 -4.81
C GLY A 117 8.24 7.87 -4.25
N TYR A 118 7.26 8.49 -3.60
CA TYR A 118 7.41 9.79 -2.93
C TYR A 118 7.90 9.69 -1.49
N SER A 119 7.88 8.51 -0.85
CA SER A 119 8.41 8.31 0.50
C SER A 119 9.94 8.47 0.51
N PHE A 120 10.47 9.18 1.50
CA PHE A 120 11.89 9.55 1.52
C PHE A 120 12.48 9.52 2.92
N VAL A 121 13.81 9.56 2.97
CA VAL A 121 14.60 9.77 4.17
C VAL A 121 15.46 11.01 4.00
N GLU A 122 15.71 11.76 5.07
CA GLU A 122 16.62 12.91 5.02
C GLU A 122 18.09 12.45 5.00
N GLU A 123 18.37 11.23 5.47
CA GLU A 123 19.70 10.62 5.55
C GLU A 123 19.68 9.20 4.97
N LYS A 124 20.65 8.86 4.11
CA LYS A 124 20.63 7.63 3.30
C LYS A 124 20.73 6.34 4.11
N ASP A 125 21.30 6.37 5.30
CA ASP A 125 21.44 5.19 6.17
C ASP A 125 20.12 4.80 6.87
N LEU A 126 19.07 5.63 6.74
CA LEU A 126 17.73 5.41 7.30
C LEU A 126 16.79 4.65 6.37
N TYR A 127 17.19 4.33 5.13
CA TYR A 127 16.39 3.45 4.26
C TYR A 127 16.12 2.12 4.96
N VAL A 128 14.93 1.58 4.74
CA VAL A 128 14.45 0.35 5.37
C VAL A 128 15.35 -0.84 5.02
N LYS A 129 15.69 -1.65 6.03
CA LYS A 129 16.65 -2.75 5.90
C LYS A 129 16.02 -4.14 6.04
N SER A 130 14.77 -4.22 6.48
CA SER A 130 14.05 -5.50 6.57
C SER A 130 12.53 -5.35 6.41
N ASP A 131 11.86 -6.47 6.14
CA ASP A 131 10.40 -6.54 6.06
C ASP A 131 9.74 -6.17 7.41
N GLU A 132 10.38 -6.52 8.55
CA GLU A 132 9.93 -6.13 9.89
C GLU A 132 10.00 -4.62 10.11
N GLU A 133 11.04 -3.95 9.62
CA GLU A 133 11.16 -2.49 9.71
C GLU A 133 10.10 -1.81 8.83
N ALA A 134 9.88 -2.30 7.61
CA ALA A 134 8.79 -1.83 6.74
C ALA A 134 7.42 -1.95 7.42
N ALA A 135 7.15 -3.10 8.06
CA ALA A 135 5.90 -3.36 8.77
C ALA A 135 5.72 -2.44 9.99
N LYS A 136 6.79 -2.15 10.74
CA LYS A 136 6.76 -1.20 11.86
C LYS A 136 6.45 0.21 11.39
N ASP A 137 7.13 0.67 10.32
CA ASP A 137 6.90 2.00 9.72
C ASP A 137 5.45 2.15 9.26
N LEU A 138 4.90 1.15 8.56
CA LEU A 138 3.49 1.09 8.17
C LEU A 138 2.54 1.07 9.38
N THR A 139 2.90 0.37 10.46
CA THR A 139 2.09 0.36 11.69
C THR A 139 2.05 1.73 12.34
N THR A 140 3.18 2.46 12.38
CA THR A 140 3.24 3.84 12.85
C THR A 140 2.37 4.76 11.98
N LEU A 141 2.42 4.62 10.66
CA LEU A 141 1.54 5.35 9.75
C LEU A 141 0.06 5.09 10.10
N LEU A 142 -0.35 3.83 10.25
CA LEU A 142 -1.73 3.48 10.61
C LEU A 142 -2.13 4.06 11.98
N GLN A 143 -1.26 4.05 12.98
CA GLN A 143 -1.52 4.69 14.27
C GLN A 143 -1.78 6.19 14.11
N GLN A 144 -0.97 6.88 13.29
CA GLN A 144 -1.14 8.32 13.06
C GLN A 144 -2.45 8.64 12.32
N LEU A 145 -2.86 7.80 11.35
CA LEU A 145 -4.08 8.02 10.57
C LEU A 145 -5.36 7.65 11.32
N PHE A 146 -5.37 6.52 12.03
CA PHE A 146 -6.61 5.95 12.61
C PHE A 146 -6.88 6.41 14.04
N ASN A 147 -5.87 6.61 14.88
CA ASN A 147 -6.10 6.90 16.31
C ASN A 147 -6.84 8.21 16.57
N LYS A 148 -6.74 9.18 15.64
CA LYS A 148 -7.38 10.49 15.73
C LYS A 148 -8.61 10.64 14.83
N ASN A 149 -8.97 9.61 14.06
CA ASN A 149 -10.06 9.68 13.09
C ASN A 149 -11.16 8.65 13.42
N GLN A 150 -12.25 9.13 14.03
CA GLN A 150 -13.39 8.30 14.43
C GLN A 150 -14.14 7.65 13.27
N ILE A 151 -14.06 8.22 12.06
CA ILE A 151 -14.72 7.65 10.88
C ILE A 151 -13.92 6.47 10.34
N LEU A 152 -12.58 6.62 10.29
CA LEU A 152 -11.69 5.56 9.81
C LEU A 152 -11.66 4.38 10.78
N ASN A 153 -11.65 4.61 12.10
CA ASN A 153 -11.53 3.53 13.08
C ASN A 153 -12.78 2.63 13.21
N GLN A 154 -13.94 3.07 12.70
CA GLN A 154 -15.15 2.24 12.61
C GLN A 154 -15.16 1.33 11.38
N SER A 155 -14.34 1.64 10.38
CA SER A 155 -14.29 0.89 9.12
C SER A 155 -13.29 -0.27 9.25
N PRO A 156 -13.64 -1.50 8.83
CA PRO A 156 -12.67 -2.59 8.79
C PRO A 156 -11.58 -2.29 7.75
N LEU A 157 -10.32 -2.42 8.17
CA LEU A 157 -9.17 -2.30 7.27
C LEU A 157 -8.79 -3.69 6.74
N TYR A 158 -8.72 -3.80 5.41
CA TYR A 158 -8.12 -4.94 4.73
C TYR A 158 -6.76 -4.53 4.17
N ILE A 159 -5.72 -5.29 4.49
CA ILE A 159 -4.40 -5.11 3.91
C ILE A 159 -4.35 -5.98 2.66
N VAL A 160 -4.33 -5.34 1.49
CA VAL A 160 -4.26 -6.01 0.20
C VAL A 160 -2.90 -5.73 -0.41
N ALA A 161 -2.23 -6.77 -0.90
CA ALA A 161 -0.90 -6.63 -1.43
C ALA A 161 -0.64 -7.52 -2.63
N GLU A 162 0.38 -7.14 -3.40
CA GLU A 162 0.82 -7.90 -4.56
C GLU A 162 2.33 -8.12 -4.61
N SER A 163 2.76 -9.17 -5.32
CA SER A 163 4.19 -9.46 -5.55
C SER A 163 4.97 -9.49 -4.22
N TYR A 164 6.13 -8.82 -4.11
CA TYR A 164 6.90 -8.74 -2.87
C TYR A 164 6.15 -8.04 -1.72
N GLY A 165 5.16 -7.20 -2.04
CA GLY A 165 4.32 -6.51 -1.07
C GLY A 165 3.58 -7.49 -0.16
N GLY A 166 3.33 -8.72 -0.62
CA GLY A 166 2.73 -9.78 0.19
C GLY A 166 3.55 -10.16 1.43
N LYS A 167 4.89 -10.17 1.34
CA LYS A 167 5.75 -10.42 2.52
C LYS A 167 5.58 -9.32 3.57
N ILE A 168 5.62 -8.07 3.12
CA ILE A 168 5.41 -6.89 3.97
C ILE A 168 4.00 -6.92 4.56
N ALA A 169 2.98 -7.29 3.78
CA ALA A 169 1.59 -7.36 4.24
C ALA A 169 1.36 -8.40 5.33
N VAL A 170 1.97 -9.58 5.25
CA VAL A 170 1.88 -10.59 6.31
C VAL A 170 2.53 -10.09 7.60
N LYS A 171 3.73 -9.48 7.50
CA LYS A 171 4.42 -8.88 8.65
C LYS A 171 3.64 -7.71 9.24
N LEU A 172 3.05 -6.87 8.40
CA LEU A 172 2.18 -5.77 8.81
C LEU A 172 0.93 -6.29 9.52
N GLY A 173 0.27 -7.33 8.99
CA GLY A 173 -0.91 -7.92 9.59
C GLY A 173 -0.67 -8.37 11.04
N LEU A 174 0.46 -9.03 11.29
CA LEU A 174 0.88 -9.42 12.64
C LEU A 174 1.16 -8.19 13.52
N SER A 175 1.95 -7.24 13.02
CA SER A 175 2.29 -6.01 13.75
C SER A 175 1.05 -5.18 14.11
N VAL A 176 0.09 -5.06 13.19
CA VAL A 176 -1.20 -4.39 13.41
C VAL A 176 -2.03 -5.14 14.45
N PHE A 177 -2.12 -6.47 14.34
CA PHE A 177 -2.86 -7.29 15.29
C PHE A 177 -2.34 -7.08 16.73
N ASP A 178 -1.02 -7.13 16.94
CA ASP A 178 -0.40 -6.90 18.25
C ASP A 178 -0.61 -5.46 18.75
N SER A 179 -0.52 -4.48 17.84
CA SER A 179 -0.75 -3.06 18.12
C SER A 179 -2.20 -2.77 18.53
N VAL A 180 -3.17 -3.47 17.92
CA VAL A 180 -4.59 -3.41 18.28
C VAL A 180 -4.83 -4.07 19.63
N GLN A 181 -4.32 -5.28 19.85
CA GLN A 181 -4.48 -5.98 21.13
C GLN A 181 -3.89 -5.20 22.32
N SER A 182 -2.76 -4.52 22.10
CA SER A 182 -2.12 -3.68 23.13
C SER A 182 -2.78 -2.30 23.30
N GLY A 183 -3.83 -1.98 22.55
CA GLY A 183 -4.55 -0.70 22.61
C GLY A 183 -3.80 0.49 22.01
N LYS A 184 -2.63 0.27 21.38
CA LYS A 184 -1.82 1.32 20.74
C LYS A 184 -2.40 1.77 19.41
N LEU A 185 -3.14 0.90 18.72
CA LEU A 185 -3.80 1.18 17.46
C LEU A 185 -5.31 0.94 17.59
N LYS A 186 -6.10 1.98 17.34
CA LYS A 186 -7.57 1.93 17.32
C LYS A 186 -8.03 1.64 15.90
N LEU A 187 -8.13 0.36 15.55
CA LEU A 187 -8.47 -0.11 14.21
C LEU A 187 -9.13 -1.48 14.29
N HIS A 188 -10.09 -1.76 13.41
CA HIS A 188 -10.58 -3.10 13.18
C HIS A 188 -9.85 -3.72 11.98
N LEU A 189 -9.02 -4.74 12.23
CA LEU A 189 -8.35 -5.47 11.16
C LEU A 189 -9.32 -6.50 10.57
N GLY A 190 -9.76 -6.26 9.33
CA GLY A 190 -10.66 -7.15 8.60
C GLY A 190 -9.95 -8.36 7.97
N GLY A 191 -8.67 -8.21 7.61
CA GLY A 191 -7.85 -9.32 7.12
C GLY A 191 -6.67 -8.89 6.26
N VAL A 192 -5.92 -9.89 5.78
CA VAL A 192 -4.80 -9.74 4.84
C VAL A 192 -5.12 -10.53 3.58
N VAL A 193 -4.97 -9.91 2.42
CA VAL A 193 -5.25 -10.48 1.10
C VAL A 193 -4.00 -10.39 0.23
N LEU A 194 -3.61 -11.51 -0.35
CA LEU A 194 -2.36 -11.66 -1.10
C LEU A 194 -2.69 -11.99 -2.56
N GLY A 195 -2.51 -11.02 -3.47
CA GLY A 195 -2.56 -11.24 -4.91
C GLY A 195 -1.17 -11.60 -5.42
N ASP A 196 -1.02 -12.68 -6.17
CA ASP A 196 0.22 -13.08 -6.87
C ASP A 196 1.53 -12.81 -6.08
N SER A 197 1.51 -13.13 -4.78
CA SER A 197 2.51 -12.63 -3.83
C SER A 197 3.72 -13.54 -3.73
N TRP A 198 4.93 -12.97 -3.61
CA TRP A 198 6.16 -13.75 -3.46
C TRP A 198 6.41 -14.14 -1.99
N ILE A 199 5.69 -15.14 -1.46
CA ILE A 199 5.74 -15.53 -0.04
C ILE A 199 6.84 -16.56 0.29
N SER A 200 6.88 -17.69 -0.40
CA SER A 200 7.81 -18.80 -0.16
C SER A 200 8.80 -18.93 -1.32
N PRO A 201 9.99 -18.32 -1.25
CA PRO A 201 10.93 -18.32 -2.37
C PRO A 201 11.27 -19.72 -2.86
N GLU A 202 11.39 -20.69 -1.96
CA GLU A 202 11.65 -22.09 -2.32
C GLU A 202 10.51 -22.66 -3.17
N ASP A 203 9.27 -22.62 -2.67
CA ASP A 203 8.12 -23.19 -3.39
C ASP A 203 7.96 -22.56 -4.77
N TYR A 204 8.12 -21.24 -4.88
CA TYR A 204 8.04 -20.57 -6.16
C TYR A 204 9.17 -20.98 -7.11
N VAL A 205 10.42 -20.96 -6.66
CA VAL A 205 11.58 -21.34 -7.49
C VAL A 205 11.47 -22.77 -7.98
N PHE A 206 11.02 -23.71 -7.13
CA PHE A 206 10.77 -25.09 -7.52
C PHE A 206 9.61 -25.24 -8.50
N SER A 207 8.61 -24.35 -8.45
CA SER A 207 7.45 -24.40 -9.36
C SER A 207 7.73 -23.87 -10.77
N TRP A 208 8.71 -22.99 -10.95
CA TRP A 208 8.93 -22.29 -12.22
C TRP A 208 9.33 -23.21 -13.38
N GLY A 209 10.26 -24.13 -13.16
CA GLY A 209 10.70 -25.08 -14.18
C GLY A 209 9.52 -25.89 -14.75
N PRO A 210 8.76 -26.60 -13.90
CA PRO A 210 7.55 -27.31 -14.31
C PRO A 210 6.52 -26.41 -15.00
N LEU A 211 6.21 -25.24 -14.44
CA LEU A 211 5.26 -24.28 -15.03
C LEU A 211 5.66 -23.90 -16.46
N LEU A 212 6.91 -23.45 -16.63
CA LEU A 212 7.43 -23.02 -17.92
C LEU A 212 7.46 -24.16 -18.95
N LYS A 213 7.73 -25.40 -18.53
CA LYS A 213 7.60 -26.56 -19.41
C LYS A 213 6.15 -26.77 -19.84
N TYR A 214 5.19 -26.73 -18.91
CA TYR A 214 3.78 -26.98 -19.21
C TYR A 214 3.15 -25.91 -20.11
N VAL A 215 3.67 -24.68 -20.07
CA VAL A 215 3.27 -23.62 -20.99
C VAL A 215 4.15 -23.52 -22.24
N SER A 216 4.91 -24.58 -22.56
CA SER A 216 5.78 -24.69 -23.74
C SER A 216 6.82 -23.58 -23.87
N ARG A 217 7.27 -23.03 -22.74
CA ARG A 217 8.37 -22.05 -22.65
C ARG A 217 9.73 -22.70 -22.39
N LEU A 218 9.74 -23.93 -21.87
CA LEU A 218 10.93 -24.78 -21.76
C LEU A 218 10.69 -26.15 -22.40
N ASP A 219 11.74 -26.70 -23.00
CA ASP A 219 11.80 -28.11 -23.37
C ASP A 219 12.31 -28.97 -22.21
N TYR A 220 12.45 -30.28 -22.43
CA TYR A 220 12.95 -31.20 -21.39
C TYR A 220 14.37 -30.87 -20.94
N LYS A 221 15.23 -30.43 -21.87
CA LYS A 221 16.62 -30.04 -21.55
C LYS A 221 16.65 -28.79 -20.68
N GLY A 222 15.81 -27.80 -20.98
CA GLY A 222 15.65 -26.58 -20.20
C GLY A 222 15.13 -26.86 -18.79
N LEU A 223 14.17 -27.77 -18.64
CA LEU A 223 13.70 -28.21 -17.32
C LEU A 223 14.83 -28.84 -16.50
N ASP A 224 15.60 -29.77 -17.09
CA ASP A 224 16.71 -30.44 -16.39
C ASP A 224 17.78 -29.45 -15.92
N LEU A 225 18.12 -28.45 -16.74
CA LEU A 225 19.06 -27.38 -16.38
C LEU A 225 18.53 -26.49 -15.25
N SER A 226 17.24 -26.16 -15.28
CA SER A 226 16.57 -25.39 -14.22
C SER A 226 16.65 -26.14 -12.89
N ASN A 227 16.29 -27.42 -12.86
CA ASN A 227 16.28 -28.21 -11.63
C ASN A 227 17.68 -28.40 -11.04
N ARG A 228 18.71 -28.60 -11.88
CA ARG A 228 20.10 -28.72 -11.40
C ARG A 228 20.62 -27.43 -10.78
N SER A 229 20.30 -26.28 -11.37
CA SER A 229 20.74 -24.97 -10.87
C SER A 229 20.18 -24.65 -9.48
N ILE A 230 18.97 -25.14 -9.18
CA ILE A 230 18.33 -24.94 -7.86
C ILE A 230 19.01 -25.79 -6.79
N LEU A 231 19.42 -27.02 -7.11
CA LEU A 231 20.06 -27.95 -6.18
C LEU A 231 21.51 -27.56 -5.82
N ILE A 232 22.24 -26.87 -6.70
CA ILE A 232 23.65 -26.50 -6.46
C ILE A 232 23.81 -25.37 -5.42
N HIS A 233 22.76 -24.57 -5.19
CA HIS A 233 22.84 -23.38 -4.33
C HIS A 233 22.06 -23.49 -3.01
N ASN A 234 21.48 -24.65 -2.69
CA ASN A 234 20.75 -24.85 -1.44
C ASN A 234 21.37 -26.03 -0.65
N PRO A 235 22.26 -25.79 0.34
CA PRO A 235 23.00 -26.84 1.04
C PRO A 235 22.15 -27.61 2.08
N PHE A 236 20.83 -27.44 2.05
CA PHE A 236 19.89 -28.12 2.95
C PHE A 236 19.32 -29.43 2.38
N PHE A 237 19.89 -29.94 1.27
CA PHE A 237 19.73 -31.31 0.79
C PHE A 237 21.08 -31.93 0.40
#